data_AF-A0A9Q1EKY0-F1
#
_entry.id   AF-A0A9Q1EKY0-F1
#
_cell.length_a   1.000
_cell.length_b   1.000
_cell.length_c   1.000
_cell.angle_alpha   90.00
_cell.angle_beta   90.00
_cell.angle_gamma   90.00
#
_symmetry.space_group_name_H-M   'P 1'
#
loop_
_entity.id
_entity.type
_entity.pdbx_description
1 polymer ?
#
loop_
_entity_poly.entity_id
_entity_poly.type
_entity_poly.pdbx_seq_one_letter_code
_entity_poly.pdbx_strand_id
1 'polypeptide(L)'
;MDVDADDYSCLLQSLKRRRALTSDELRVIAEHDMDDHQGMHCVEEDALDAELLQAQVQTEELEEEEEDDEMDCDLEPRRASEGRPLGLDLGSVRRAVRLTTSVMLREIDFFMLFFTQAIVADICGFTNRQGWELVLNRASYAGVEGVWNEVTPDEFYRFMGLLIYMGFHVLPDMHRYWGTKSLQGSWARSFMSRDRFKALLAALHVVDPATEDNQDRLKKLRYLMDHLKQKCQELFQPNQNLAIDERMVKSKGRSGLKQFMKGKPTRWGFKLWVIATSDSGYTLDFNVYTGSRDGRVTDLATKVVEALIQPYKDQGYNLWMDNFYTSPALMVTL
;
A
#
# COMPACT_ATOMS: atom_id res chain seq x y z
N MET A 1 -27.22 -15.99 19.78
CA MET A 1 -27.59 -14.58 19.98
C MET A 1 -27.78 -14.04 18.59
N ASP A 2 -29.04 -14.08 18.17
CA ASP A 2 -29.52 -13.69 16.84
C ASP A 2 -29.30 -12.19 16.62
N VAL A 3 -28.78 -11.86 15.44
CA VAL A 3 -28.81 -10.50 14.88
C VAL A 3 -29.66 -10.60 13.61
N ASP A 4 -30.58 -9.66 13.49
CA ASP A 4 -31.85 -9.71 12.76
C ASP A 4 -31.78 -10.02 11.25
N ALA A 5 -32.58 -11.00 10.83
CA ALA A 5 -32.89 -11.30 9.43
C ALA A 5 -33.95 -10.34 8.83
N ASP A 6 -34.52 -9.44 9.64
CA ASP A 6 -35.63 -8.57 9.25
C ASP A 6 -35.21 -7.28 8.52
N ASP A 7 -33.95 -6.84 8.67
CA ASP A 7 -33.48 -5.58 8.07
C ASP A 7 -33.17 -5.71 6.57
N TYR A 8 -32.71 -6.89 6.13
CA TYR A 8 -32.49 -7.21 4.70
C TYR A 8 -33.81 -7.35 3.92
N SER A 9 -34.87 -7.83 4.58
CA SER A 9 -36.20 -7.97 3.98
C SER A 9 -36.84 -6.61 3.69
N CYS A 10 -36.63 -5.64 4.57
CA CYS A 10 -37.14 -4.26 4.44
C CYS A 10 -36.47 -3.50 3.28
N LEU A 11 -35.14 -3.63 3.13
CA LEU A 11 -34.38 -3.07 2.00
C LEU A 11 -34.77 -3.69 0.66
N LEU A 12 -34.98 -5.01 0.60
CA LEU A 12 -35.44 -5.71 -0.61
C LEU A 12 -36.89 -5.36 -1.00
N GLN A 13 -37.78 -5.13 -0.03
CA GLN A 13 -39.15 -4.68 -0.29
C GLN A 13 -39.23 -3.21 -0.72
N SER A 14 -38.31 -2.37 -0.21
CA SER A 14 -38.10 -0.98 -0.66
C SER A 14 -37.59 -0.90 -2.11
N LEU A 15 -36.66 -1.78 -2.48
CA LEU A 15 -36.09 -1.88 -3.84
C LEU A 15 -37.10 -2.37 -4.89
N LYS A 16 -38.04 -3.24 -4.52
CA LYS A 16 -39.11 -3.73 -5.43
C LYS A 16 -40.18 -2.69 -5.77
N ARG A 17 -40.25 -1.56 -5.05
CA ARG A 17 -41.30 -0.54 -5.23
C ARG A 17 -40.90 0.68 -6.07
N ARG A 18 -39.66 0.79 -6.53
CA ARG A 18 -39.27 1.88 -7.46
C ARG A 18 -39.44 1.40 -8.89
N ARG A 19 -40.44 1.98 -9.56
CA ARG A 19 -40.83 1.76 -10.96
C ARG A 19 -39.59 1.76 -11.87
N ALA A 20 -39.45 0.75 -12.71
CA ALA A 20 -38.46 0.75 -13.78
C ALA A 20 -38.63 2.02 -14.63
N LEU A 21 -37.58 2.84 -14.70
CA LEU A 21 -37.55 4.04 -15.53
C LEU A 21 -37.61 3.62 -17.00
N THR A 22 -38.40 4.33 -17.80
CA THR A 22 -38.55 4.01 -19.23
C THR A 22 -37.35 4.50 -20.03
N SER A 23 -37.14 3.94 -21.22
CA SER A 23 -35.99 4.28 -22.08
C SER A 23 -35.93 5.76 -22.49
N ASP A 24 -37.05 6.48 -22.38
CA ASP A 24 -37.13 7.92 -22.64
C ASP A 24 -36.67 8.76 -21.44
N GLU A 25 -36.88 8.29 -20.21
CA GLU A 25 -36.40 8.98 -18.99
C GLU A 25 -34.87 8.89 -18.86
N LEU A 26 -34.25 7.80 -19.34
CA LEU A 26 -32.80 7.66 -19.41
C LEU A 26 -32.15 8.55 -20.49
N ARG A 27 -32.88 8.90 -21.56
CA ARG A 27 -32.38 9.82 -22.60
C ARG A 27 -32.31 11.27 -22.11
N VAL A 28 -33.28 11.69 -21.29
CA VAL A 28 -33.30 13.07 -20.74
C VAL A 28 -32.14 13.31 -19.76
N ILE A 29 -31.72 12.29 -19.02
CA ILE A 29 -30.55 12.38 -18.12
C ILE A 29 -29.25 12.42 -18.94
N ALA A 30 -29.14 11.62 -20.00
CA ALA A 30 -27.96 11.60 -20.87
C ALA A 30 -27.78 12.89 -21.71
N GLU A 31 -28.87 13.59 -22.04
CA GLU A 31 -28.81 14.86 -22.78
C GLU A 31 -28.48 16.07 -21.87
N HIS A 32 -28.62 15.96 -20.54
CA HIS A 32 -28.24 17.03 -19.59
C HIS A 32 -26.74 17.02 -19.21
N ASP A 33 -26.06 15.88 -19.35
CA ASP A 33 -24.63 15.72 -18.97
C ASP A 33 -23.64 16.17 -20.07
N MET A 34 -24.12 16.68 -21.21
CA MET A 34 -23.27 17.15 -22.31
C MET A 34 -22.87 18.63 -22.21
N ASP A 35 -23.48 19.42 -21.30
CA ASP A 35 -23.23 20.88 -21.21
C ASP A 35 -22.35 21.32 -20.02
N ASP A 36 -22.02 20.45 -19.05
CA ASP A 36 -21.22 20.81 -17.87
C ASP A 36 -19.69 20.71 -18.08
N HIS A 37 -19.21 21.09 -19.27
CA HIS A 37 -17.79 21.34 -19.54
C HIS A 37 -17.48 22.85 -19.60
N GLN A 38 -17.88 23.61 -18.57
CA GLN A 38 -17.28 24.93 -18.33
C GLN A 38 -17.50 25.46 -16.91
N GLY A 39 -16.41 25.53 -16.14
CA GLY A 39 -16.23 26.48 -15.04
C GLY A 39 -16.69 26.02 -13.65
N MET A 40 -15.76 25.43 -12.88
CA MET A 40 -15.84 25.48 -11.42
C MET A 40 -14.62 26.24 -10.91
N HIS A 41 -14.86 27.47 -10.49
CA HIS A 41 -13.91 28.40 -9.88
C HIS A 41 -13.94 28.12 -8.37
N CYS A 42 -12.89 27.50 -7.82
CA CYS A 42 -12.73 27.27 -6.38
C CYS A 42 -11.57 28.14 -5.89
N VAL A 43 -11.85 29.39 -5.55
CA VAL A 43 -10.87 30.32 -4.99
C VAL A 43 -11.23 30.49 -3.52
N GLU A 44 -10.78 29.57 -2.67
CA GLU A 44 -10.73 29.75 -1.21
C GLU A 44 -9.98 28.59 -0.50
N GLU A 45 -9.85 27.39 -1.10
CA GLU A 45 -9.00 26.30 -0.57
C GLU A 45 -7.50 26.47 -0.91
N ASP A 46 -7.15 27.27 -1.93
CA ASP A 46 -5.78 27.43 -2.43
C ASP A 46 -4.83 28.14 -1.44
N ALA A 47 -5.36 28.95 -0.52
CA ALA A 47 -4.53 29.73 0.41
C ALA A 47 -4.00 28.87 1.57
N LEU A 48 -4.80 27.93 2.06
CA LEU A 48 -4.42 27.03 3.15
C LEU A 48 -3.39 25.98 2.69
N ASP A 49 -3.52 25.48 1.46
CA ASP A 49 -2.56 24.54 0.88
C ASP A 49 -1.20 25.20 0.57
N ALA A 50 -1.20 26.48 0.17
CA ALA A 50 0.03 27.23 -0.07
C ALA A 50 0.80 27.56 1.21
N GLU A 51 0.12 27.88 2.32
CA GLU A 51 0.75 28.07 3.64
C GLU A 51 1.29 26.74 4.20
N LEU A 52 0.59 25.63 4.00
CA LEU A 52 1.08 24.30 4.39
C LEU A 52 2.33 23.89 3.61
N LEU A 53 2.39 24.23 2.32
CA LEU A 53 3.56 24.04 1.45
C LEU A 53 4.75 24.91 1.89
N GLN A 54 4.53 26.14 2.34
CA GLN A 54 5.61 27.03 2.82
C GLN A 54 6.16 26.60 4.19
N ALA A 55 5.32 26.12 5.10
CA ALA A 55 5.75 25.57 6.38
C ALA A 55 6.55 24.26 6.23
N GLN A 56 6.29 23.48 5.16
CA GLN A 56 7.02 22.25 4.81
C GLN A 56 8.41 22.54 4.21
N VAL A 57 8.55 23.63 3.45
CA VAL A 57 9.87 24.08 2.95
C VAL A 57 10.76 24.61 4.08
N GLN A 58 10.19 25.28 5.08
CA GLN A 58 10.96 25.78 6.25
C GLN A 58 11.44 24.68 7.20
N THR A 59 10.75 23.52 7.24
CA THR A 59 11.27 22.38 8.02
C THR A 59 12.49 21.75 7.35
N GLU A 60 12.61 21.88 6.03
CA GLU A 60 13.74 21.38 5.23
C GLU A 60 14.95 22.35 5.17
N GLU A 61 14.80 23.66 5.44
CA GLU A 61 15.97 24.57 5.53
C GLU A 61 16.89 24.25 6.74
N LEU A 62 16.42 23.45 7.70
CA LEU A 62 17.23 22.90 8.79
C LEU A 62 17.79 21.50 8.48
N GLU A 63 17.53 20.93 7.30
CA GLU A 63 17.87 19.56 6.91
C GLU A 63 19.04 19.46 5.90
N GLU A 64 19.55 20.58 5.35
CA GLU A 64 20.69 20.60 4.42
C GLU A 64 21.80 21.58 4.88
N GLU A 65 22.48 21.30 5.99
CA GLU A 65 23.90 21.68 6.14
C GLU A 65 24.73 20.41 5.88
N GLU A 66 25.01 20.12 4.61
CA GLU A 66 26.01 19.13 4.20
C GLU A 66 27.41 19.74 4.43
N GLU A 67 28.10 19.33 5.48
CA GLU A 67 29.57 19.40 5.54
C GLU A 67 30.13 18.11 4.91
N ASP A 68 30.72 18.26 3.73
CA ASP A 68 31.50 17.24 3.03
C ASP A 68 32.83 17.00 3.78
N ASP A 69 32.79 16.21 4.85
CA ASP A 69 34.02 15.64 5.45
C ASP A 69 34.17 14.17 5.01
N GLU A 70 35.02 13.95 3.99
CA GLU A 70 35.56 12.64 3.64
C GLU A 70 36.35 12.07 4.83
N MET A 71 35.73 11.21 5.64
CA MET A 71 36.45 10.43 6.64
C MET A 71 36.78 9.05 6.07
N ASP A 72 38.04 8.91 5.64
CA ASP A 72 38.64 7.66 5.20
C ASP A 72 38.80 6.71 6.40
N CYS A 73 37.98 5.66 6.46
CA CYS A 73 38.07 4.63 7.48
C CYS A 73 38.37 3.26 6.85
N ASP A 74 39.66 3.06 6.56
CA ASP A 74 40.27 1.75 6.32
C ASP A 74 40.10 0.84 7.56
N LEU A 75 39.00 0.10 7.60
CA LEU A 75 38.80 -1.03 8.50
C LEU A 75 38.69 -2.31 7.68
N GLU A 76 39.81 -3.03 7.60
CA GLU A 76 39.91 -4.39 7.09
C GLU A 76 38.81 -5.30 7.68
N PRO A 77 38.03 -6.03 6.85
CA PRO A 77 36.95 -6.87 7.34
C PRO A 77 37.52 -8.08 8.10
N ARG A 78 37.22 -8.16 9.41
CA ARG A 78 37.45 -9.38 10.19
C ARG A 78 36.65 -10.52 9.55
N ARG A 79 37.36 -11.54 9.05
CA ARG A 79 36.77 -12.78 8.51
C ARG A 79 35.78 -13.37 9.52
N ALA A 80 34.49 -13.32 9.20
CA ALA A 80 33.46 -14.02 9.94
C ALA A 80 33.69 -15.53 9.80
N SER A 81 33.76 -16.24 10.92
CA SER A 81 33.77 -17.70 10.96
C SER A 81 32.49 -18.26 10.32
N GLU A 82 32.64 -19.28 9.46
CA GLU A 82 31.55 -20.08 8.93
C GLU A 82 30.80 -20.78 10.07
N GLY A 83 29.68 -20.19 10.48
CA GLY A 83 28.79 -20.69 11.53
C GLY A 83 27.71 -19.66 11.79
N ARG A 84 26.44 -20.06 11.63
CA ARG A 84 25.22 -19.23 11.77
C ARG A 84 25.37 -18.18 12.89
N PRO A 85 25.12 -16.88 12.64
CA PRO A 85 25.32 -15.87 13.68
C PRO A 85 24.33 -16.05 14.84
N LEU A 86 24.77 -15.66 16.04
CA LEU A 86 23.94 -15.52 17.23
C LEU A 86 22.93 -14.37 17.02
N GLY A 87 21.76 -14.72 16.50
CA GLY A 87 20.51 -13.98 16.67
C GLY A 87 19.50 -14.97 17.25
N LEU A 88 18.76 -14.58 18.29
CA LEU A 88 17.80 -15.47 18.95
C LEU A 88 16.85 -16.09 17.91
N ASP A 89 16.63 -17.40 18.03
CA ASP A 89 15.60 -18.13 17.30
C ASP A 89 14.23 -17.57 17.72
N LEU A 90 13.65 -16.70 16.90
CA LEU A 90 12.25 -16.29 17.07
C LEU A 90 11.42 -17.53 16.74
N GLY A 91 11.20 -18.41 17.73
CA GLY A 91 10.68 -19.77 17.55
C GLY A 91 9.39 -19.91 16.73
N SER A 92 8.67 -18.80 16.52
CA SER A 92 7.56 -18.67 15.57
C SER A 92 7.97 -18.88 14.11
N VAL A 93 9.11 -18.32 13.68
CA VAL A 93 9.56 -18.33 12.28
C VAL A 93 9.92 -19.74 11.82
N ARG A 94 10.63 -20.50 12.68
CA ARG A 94 11.03 -21.88 12.35
C ARG A 94 9.84 -22.81 12.17
N ARG A 95 8.70 -22.56 12.83
CA ARG A 95 7.52 -23.43 12.67
C ARG A 95 6.81 -23.16 11.35
N ALA A 96 6.68 -21.90 10.96
CA ALA A 96 6.01 -21.50 9.72
C ALA A 96 6.78 -21.91 8.46
N VAL A 97 8.10 -21.66 8.41
CA VAL A 97 8.94 -21.89 7.23
C VAL A 97 9.29 -23.37 7.05
N ARG A 98 9.52 -24.11 8.15
CA ARG A 98 9.94 -25.52 8.10
C ARG A 98 8.82 -26.47 7.70
N LEU A 99 7.55 -26.06 7.86
CA LEU A 99 6.39 -26.84 7.41
C LEU A 99 6.04 -26.62 5.92
N THR A 100 6.58 -25.58 5.28
CA THR A 100 6.09 -25.10 3.96
C THR A 100 7.12 -25.14 2.83
N THR A 101 8.42 -25.04 3.13
CA THR A 101 9.49 -24.98 2.10
C THR A 101 9.67 -26.25 1.27
N SER A 102 9.23 -27.41 1.75
CA SER A 102 9.28 -28.67 0.97
C SER A 102 8.11 -28.84 -0.01
N VAL A 103 7.10 -27.95 0.03
CA VAL A 103 5.87 -28.05 -0.76
C VAL A 103 5.68 -26.84 -1.70
N MET A 104 6.41 -25.75 -1.48
CA MET A 104 6.36 -24.54 -2.31
C MET A 104 7.26 -24.68 -3.54
N LEU A 105 6.67 -25.10 -4.65
CA LEU A 105 7.38 -25.34 -5.91
C LEU A 105 7.14 -24.25 -6.95
N ARG A 106 6.13 -23.39 -6.73
CA ARG A 106 5.75 -22.33 -7.68
C ARG A 106 5.79 -20.97 -7.01
N GLU A 107 6.05 -19.95 -7.80
CA GLU A 107 6.15 -18.54 -7.37
C GLU A 107 4.86 -18.05 -6.70
N ILE A 108 3.70 -18.55 -7.16
CA ILE A 108 2.40 -18.22 -6.57
C ILE A 108 2.26 -18.71 -5.13
N ASP A 109 2.91 -19.83 -4.78
CA ASP A 109 2.82 -20.39 -3.44
C ASP A 109 3.51 -19.44 -2.42
N PHE A 110 4.57 -18.73 -2.85
CA PHE A 110 5.22 -17.69 -2.06
C PHE A 110 4.38 -16.42 -1.95
N PHE A 111 3.69 -16.01 -3.02
CA PHE A 111 2.78 -14.86 -2.96
C PHE A 111 1.63 -15.09 -1.95
N MET A 112 1.09 -16.31 -1.92
CA MET A 112 0.00 -16.70 -1.02
C MET A 112 0.40 -16.77 0.46
N LEU A 113 1.69 -16.75 0.79
CA LEU A 113 2.14 -16.58 2.17
C LEU A 113 1.78 -15.20 2.73
N PHE A 114 1.88 -14.16 1.90
CA PHE A 114 1.55 -12.79 2.26
C PHE A 114 0.06 -12.51 2.02
N PHE A 115 -0.46 -12.93 0.87
CA PHE A 115 -1.88 -12.84 0.55
C PHE A 115 -2.57 -14.18 0.85
N THR A 116 -2.74 -14.44 2.15
CA THR A 116 -3.41 -15.66 2.63
C THR A 116 -4.86 -15.74 2.15
N GLN A 117 -5.43 -16.93 2.13
CA GLN A 117 -6.84 -17.12 1.75
C GLN A 117 -7.79 -16.28 2.61
N ALA A 118 -7.49 -16.11 3.91
CA ALA A 118 -8.28 -15.30 4.82
C ALA A 118 -8.25 -13.81 4.43
N ILE A 119 -7.06 -13.20 4.30
CA ILE A 119 -6.97 -11.77 3.95
C ILE A 119 -7.56 -11.48 2.58
N VAL A 120 -7.42 -12.40 1.62
CA VAL A 120 -8.01 -12.26 0.28
C VAL A 120 -9.53 -12.36 0.34
N ALA A 121 -10.10 -13.27 1.15
CA ALA A 121 -11.54 -13.35 1.35
C ALA A 121 -12.09 -12.06 1.97
N ASP A 122 -11.40 -11.49 2.96
CA ASP A 122 -11.78 -10.24 3.60
C ASP A 122 -11.74 -9.06 2.61
N ILE A 123 -10.65 -8.92 1.85
CA ILE A 123 -10.53 -7.91 0.78
C ILE A 123 -11.65 -8.05 -0.26
N CYS A 124 -11.97 -9.27 -0.68
CA CYS A 124 -13.08 -9.52 -1.60
C CYS A 124 -14.41 -9.05 -0.98
N GLY A 125 -14.65 -9.37 0.30
CA GLY A 125 -15.83 -8.92 1.04
C GLY A 125 -15.94 -7.40 1.11
N PHE A 126 -14.88 -6.70 1.50
CA PHE A 126 -14.85 -5.24 1.57
C PHE A 126 -15.02 -4.59 0.19
N THR A 127 -14.34 -5.13 -0.82
CA THR A 127 -14.46 -4.67 -2.22
C THR A 127 -15.88 -4.89 -2.74
N ASN A 128 -16.55 -5.98 -2.38
CA ASN A 128 -17.93 -6.24 -2.78
C ASN A 128 -18.91 -5.25 -2.17
N ARG A 129 -18.77 -4.94 -0.87
CA ARG A 129 -19.58 -3.91 -0.21
C ARG A 129 -19.41 -2.56 -0.89
N GLN A 130 -18.18 -2.13 -1.15
CA GLN A 130 -17.94 -0.89 -1.88
C GLN A 130 -18.48 -0.94 -3.31
N GLY A 131 -18.33 -2.07 -3.99
CA GLY A 131 -18.77 -2.28 -5.36
C GLY A 131 -20.26 -2.04 -5.53
N TRP A 132 -21.08 -2.53 -4.59
CA TRP A 132 -22.52 -2.26 -4.57
C TRP A 132 -22.85 -0.77 -4.47
N GLU A 133 -22.18 -0.03 -3.57
CA GLU A 133 -22.37 1.42 -3.46
C GLU A 133 -21.87 2.17 -4.70
N LEU A 134 -20.79 1.70 -5.31
CA LEU A 134 -20.19 2.31 -6.49
C LEU A 134 -21.12 2.23 -7.70
N VAL A 135 -21.75 1.07 -7.94
CA VAL A 135 -22.65 0.89 -9.08
C VAL A 135 -23.96 1.66 -8.93
N LEU A 136 -24.43 1.89 -7.70
CA LEU A 136 -25.59 2.74 -7.43
C LEU A 136 -25.34 4.19 -7.85
N ASN A 137 -24.12 4.69 -7.64
CA ASN A 137 -23.74 6.05 -8.01
C ASN A 137 -23.24 6.17 -9.46
N ARG A 138 -22.68 5.08 -10.02
CA ARG A 138 -22.06 5.05 -11.34
C ARG A 138 -22.31 3.71 -12.02
N ALA A 139 -23.39 3.65 -12.81
CA ALA A 139 -23.78 2.46 -13.56
C ALA A 139 -22.71 1.97 -14.57
N SER A 140 -21.73 2.81 -14.94
CA SER A 140 -20.63 2.43 -15.84
C SER A 140 -19.69 1.36 -15.27
N TYR A 141 -19.71 1.12 -13.95
CA TYR A 141 -18.97 0.05 -13.29
C TYR A 141 -19.79 -1.23 -13.09
N ALA A 142 -21.06 -1.22 -13.47
CA ALA A 142 -21.92 -2.38 -13.35
C ALA A 142 -21.55 -3.46 -14.38
N GLY A 143 -21.91 -4.70 -14.06
CA GLY A 143 -21.86 -5.82 -14.99
C GLY A 143 -22.91 -5.70 -16.10
N VAL A 144 -22.97 -6.73 -16.95
CA VAL A 144 -23.90 -6.79 -18.09
C VAL A 144 -25.36 -6.67 -17.65
N GLU A 145 -25.68 -7.16 -16.46
CA GLU A 145 -27.02 -7.11 -15.87
C GLU A 145 -27.32 -5.78 -15.15
N GLY A 146 -26.42 -4.80 -15.19
CA GLY A 146 -26.59 -3.52 -14.50
C GLY A 146 -26.39 -3.60 -12.98
N VAL A 147 -25.84 -4.70 -12.47
CA VAL A 147 -25.54 -4.91 -11.04
C VAL A 147 -24.05 -5.16 -10.81
N TRP A 148 -23.59 -5.02 -9.56
CA TRP A 148 -22.23 -5.39 -9.20
C TRP A 148 -22.05 -6.91 -9.29
N ASN A 149 -21.01 -7.34 -10.01
CA ASN A 149 -20.60 -8.74 -9.99
C ASN A 149 -19.66 -8.93 -8.81
N GLU A 150 -19.96 -9.85 -7.90
CA GLU A 150 -19.12 -10.11 -6.75
C GLU A 150 -17.73 -10.63 -7.15
N VAL A 151 -16.71 -10.08 -6.50
CA VAL A 151 -15.32 -10.50 -6.61
C VAL A 151 -15.13 -11.79 -5.84
N THR A 152 -14.53 -12.77 -6.51
CA THR A 152 -14.11 -14.03 -5.90
C THR A 152 -12.60 -14.00 -5.63
N PRO A 153 -12.07 -14.83 -4.71
CA PRO A 153 -10.62 -14.94 -4.49
C PRO A 153 -9.84 -15.24 -5.78
N ASP A 154 -10.35 -16.13 -6.63
CA ASP A 154 -9.74 -16.47 -7.91
C ASP A 154 -9.70 -15.26 -8.87
N GLU A 155 -10.77 -14.47 -8.92
CA GLU A 155 -10.80 -13.22 -9.70
C GLU A 155 -9.82 -12.18 -9.14
N PHE A 156 -9.73 -12.06 -7.81
CA PHE A 156 -8.76 -11.19 -7.15
C PHE A 156 -7.32 -11.57 -7.51
N TYR A 157 -6.97 -12.86 -7.50
CA TYR A 157 -5.63 -13.29 -7.91
C TYR A 157 -5.35 -13.01 -9.39
N ARG A 158 -6.34 -13.16 -10.29
CA ARG A 158 -6.19 -12.75 -11.70
C ARG A 158 -5.99 -11.24 -11.84
N PHE A 159 -6.71 -10.45 -11.06
CA PHE A 159 -6.56 -9.01 -11.01
C PHE A 159 -5.16 -8.60 -10.52
N MET A 160 -4.67 -9.18 -9.43
CA MET A 160 -3.32 -8.95 -8.92
C MET A 160 -2.23 -9.40 -9.90
N GLY A 161 -2.40 -10.57 -10.53
CA GLY A 161 -1.50 -11.05 -11.58
C GLY A 161 -1.45 -10.11 -12.77
N LEU A 162 -2.58 -9.51 -13.14
CA LEU A 162 -2.62 -8.50 -14.19
C LEU A 162 -1.91 -7.20 -13.79
N LEU A 163 -2.03 -6.74 -12.53
CA LEU A 163 -1.27 -5.59 -12.02
C LEU A 163 0.24 -5.83 -12.07
N ILE A 164 0.69 -7.02 -11.64
CA ILE A 164 2.10 -7.43 -11.70
C ILE A 164 2.57 -7.46 -13.16
N TYR A 165 1.78 -8.06 -14.06
CA TYR A 165 2.07 -8.09 -15.49
C TYR A 165 2.21 -6.70 -16.10
N MET A 166 1.36 -5.73 -15.73
CA MET A 166 1.46 -4.35 -16.21
C MET A 166 2.70 -3.62 -15.68
N GLY A 167 3.23 -4.02 -14.52
CA GLY A 167 4.50 -3.50 -14.00
C GLY A 167 5.70 -3.99 -14.79
N PHE A 168 5.64 -5.21 -15.34
CA PHE A 168 6.69 -5.78 -16.18
C PHE A 168 6.56 -5.34 -17.65
N HIS A 169 5.37 -5.47 -18.23
CA HIS A 169 5.06 -5.13 -19.61
C HIS A 169 4.44 -3.74 -19.70
N VAL A 170 5.24 -2.70 -19.47
CA VAL A 170 4.79 -1.31 -19.38
C VAL A 170 4.38 -0.77 -20.77
N LEU A 171 3.08 -0.55 -20.97
CA LEU A 171 2.55 0.19 -22.12
C LEU A 171 2.27 1.67 -21.77
N PRO A 172 2.32 2.59 -22.75
CA PRO A 172 2.08 4.02 -22.51
C PRO A 172 0.70 4.32 -21.93
N ASP A 173 -0.32 3.54 -22.30
CA ASP A 173 -1.71 3.76 -21.91
C ASP A 173 -2.38 2.46 -21.49
N MET A 174 -3.20 2.53 -20.43
CA MET A 174 -3.95 1.39 -19.92
C MET A 174 -4.88 0.77 -20.98
N HIS A 175 -5.45 1.58 -21.88
CA HIS A 175 -6.33 1.09 -22.93
C HIS A 175 -5.63 0.18 -23.95
N ARG A 176 -4.31 0.35 -24.15
CA ARG A 176 -3.55 -0.42 -25.15
C ARG A 176 -3.36 -1.88 -24.76
N TYR A 177 -3.44 -2.20 -23.46
CA TYR A 177 -3.41 -3.60 -23.00
C TYR A 177 -4.58 -4.44 -23.55
N TRP A 178 -5.71 -3.82 -23.88
CA TRP A 178 -6.86 -4.50 -24.49
C TRP A 178 -6.99 -4.27 -26.00
N GLY A 179 -5.99 -3.65 -26.64
CA GLY A 179 -5.98 -3.40 -28.08
C GLY A 179 -5.90 -4.68 -28.91
N THR A 180 -6.71 -4.78 -29.96
CA THR A 180 -6.71 -5.90 -30.93
C THR A 180 -5.62 -5.77 -32.00
N LYS A 181 -5.19 -4.54 -32.29
CA LYS A 181 -4.28 -4.19 -33.40
C LYS A 181 -2.82 -4.05 -32.98
N SER A 182 -2.49 -4.35 -31.72
CA SER A 182 -1.13 -4.16 -31.20
C SER A 182 -0.21 -5.29 -31.65
N LEU A 183 0.89 -4.94 -32.33
CA LEU A 183 2.01 -5.83 -32.64
C LEU A 183 2.68 -6.41 -31.37
N GLN A 184 2.39 -5.87 -30.19
CA GLN A 184 2.99 -6.24 -28.90
C GLN A 184 2.11 -7.17 -28.04
N GLY A 185 1.15 -7.90 -28.64
CA GLY A 185 0.52 -9.09 -28.07
C GLY A 185 0.24 -9.09 -26.55
N SER A 186 -0.56 -8.14 -26.04
CA SER A 186 -0.91 -8.10 -24.62
C SER A 186 -1.86 -9.25 -24.24
N TRP A 187 -1.58 -9.91 -23.12
CA TRP A 187 -2.40 -10.97 -22.57
C TRP A 187 -3.50 -10.47 -21.63
N ALA A 188 -3.64 -9.17 -21.41
CA ALA A 188 -4.64 -8.64 -20.47
C ALA A 188 -6.07 -9.16 -20.74
N ARG A 189 -6.43 -9.33 -22.02
CA ARG A 189 -7.72 -9.88 -22.46
C ARG A 189 -7.98 -11.33 -22.04
N SER A 190 -6.95 -12.15 -21.89
CA SER A 190 -7.12 -13.54 -21.43
C SER A 190 -7.32 -13.64 -19.93
N PHE A 191 -6.97 -12.59 -19.17
CA PHE A 191 -7.17 -12.56 -17.72
C PHE A 191 -8.53 -11.98 -17.34
N MET A 192 -8.88 -10.81 -17.89
CA MET A 192 -10.07 -10.05 -17.51
C MET A 192 -10.47 -9.04 -18.60
N SER A 193 -11.74 -8.64 -18.64
CA SER A 193 -12.18 -7.53 -19.52
C SER A 193 -11.67 -6.18 -19.00
N ARG A 194 -11.49 -5.22 -19.90
CA ARG A 194 -11.03 -3.86 -19.56
C ARG A 194 -11.96 -3.19 -18.55
N ASP A 195 -13.26 -3.31 -18.77
CA ASP A 195 -14.26 -2.60 -17.98
C ASP A 195 -14.39 -3.22 -16.59
N ARG A 196 -14.27 -4.55 -16.48
CA ARG A 196 -14.17 -5.23 -15.17
C ARG A 196 -12.89 -4.85 -14.43
N PHE A 197 -11.75 -4.76 -15.11
CA PHE A 197 -10.50 -4.31 -14.50
C PHE A 197 -10.61 -2.88 -13.95
N LYS A 198 -11.23 -1.96 -14.71
CA LYS A 198 -11.53 -0.60 -14.24
C LYS A 198 -12.48 -0.58 -13.05
N ALA A 199 -13.51 -1.42 -13.06
CA ALA A 199 -14.46 -1.54 -11.95
C ALA A 199 -13.76 -2.01 -10.67
N LEU A 200 -12.88 -3.01 -10.77
CA LEU A 200 -12.08 -3.48 -9.63
C LEU A 200 -11.10 -2.42 -9.13
N LEU A 201 -10.40 -1.71 -10.03
CA LEU A 201 -9.54 -0.59 -9.64
C LEU A 201 -10.29 0.51 -8.87
N ALA A 202 -11.54 0.77 -9.23
CA ALA A 202 -12.37 1.78 -8.58
C ALA A 202 -13.00 1.29 -7.26
N ALA A 203 -13.30 -0.01 -7.15
CA ALA A 203 -13.99 -0.59 -6.00
C ALA A 203 -13.05 -1.17 -4.93
N LEU A 204 -11.78 -1.44 -5.25
CA LEU A 204 -10.84 -2.13 -4.36
C LEU A 204 -10.79 -1.48 -2.97
N HIS A 205 -11.22 -2.23 -1.95
CA HIS A 205 -11.18 -1.83 -0.55
C HIS A 205 -10.55 -2.94 0.28
N VAL A 206 -9.71 -2.55 1.24
CA VAL A 206 -8.94 -3.48 2.08
C VAL A 206 -9.28 -3.35 3.56
N VAL A 207 -10.19 -2.45 3.92
CA VAL A 207 -10.69 -2.27 5.28
C VAL A 207 -12.21 -2.24 5.22
N ASP A 208 -12.87 -2.74 6.26
CA ASP A 208 -14.31 -2.57 6.40
C ASP A 208 -14.65 -1.08 6.57
N PRO A 209 -15.38 -0.46 5.62
CA PRO A 209 -15.75 0.95 5.70
C PRO A 209 -16.47 1.32 7.01
N ALA A 210 -17.18 0.36 7.61
CA ALA A 210 -17.90 0.57 8.88
C ALA A 210 -16.97 0.70 10.10
N THR A 211 -15.70 0.30 9.98
CA THR A 211 -14.73 0.22 11.09
C THR A 211 -13.60 1.24 10.97
N GLU A 212 -13.68 2.17 10.02
CA GLU A 212 -12.64 3.16 9.80
C GLU A 212 -12.49 4.12 10.99
N ASP A 213 -11.29 4.16 11.59
CA ASP A 213 -10.93 5.20 12.55
C ASP A 213 -10.60 6.51 11.83
N ASN A 214 -11.44 7.53 12.00
CA ASN A 214 -11.24 8.84 11.38
C ASN A 214 -10.01 9.59 11.89
N GLN A 215 -9.41 9.19 13.02
CA GLN A 215 -8.19 9.81 13.54
C GLN A 215 -6.91 9.23 12.90
N ASP A 216 -6.98 8.02 12.35
CA ASP A 216 -5.86 7.38 11.65
C ASP A 216 -5.81 7.83 10.19
N ARG A 217 -4.73 8.52 9.81
CA ARG A 217 -4.50 8.94 8.43
C ARG A 217 -4.31 7.75 7.47
N LEU A 218 -3.98 6.57 8.00
CA LEU A 218 -3.80 5.32 7.25
C LEU A 218 -4.99 4.36 7.40
N LYS A 219 -6.14 4.82 7.89
CA LYS A 219 -7.33 3.98 8.14
C LYS A 219 -7.75 3.09 6.98
N LYS A 220 -7.51 3.52 5.73
CA LYS A 220 -7.84 2.75 4.50
C LYS A 220 -6.83 1.65 4.15
N LEU A 221 -5.68 1.60 4.82
CA LEU A 221 -4.59 0.65 4.57
C LEU A 221 -4.19 -0.13 5.82
N ARG A 222 -4.53 0.37 7.02
CA ARG A 222 -4.07 -0.15 8.31
C ARG A 222 -4.19 -1.67 8.43
N TYR A 223 -5.38 -2.21 8.15
CA TYR A 223 -5.65 -3.64 8.25
C TYR A 223 -4.69 -4.49 7.39
N LEU A 224 -4.57 -4.17 6.10
CA LEU A 224 -3.67 -4.91 5.20
C LEU A 224 -2.21 -4.68 5.57
N MET A 225 -1.85 -3.45 5.95
CA MET A 225 -0.49 -3.11 6.33
C MET A 225 -0.04 -3.92 7.56
N ASP A 226 -0.85 -3.95 8.62
CA ASP A 226 -0.52 -4.67 9.85
C ASP A 226 -0.40 -6.18 9.59
N HIS A 227 -1.30 -6.75 8.76
CA HIS A 227 -1.20 -8.13 8.31
C HIS A 227 0.10 -8.41 7.54
N LEU A 228 0.48 -7.54 6.60
CA LEU A 228 1.73 -7.71 5.84
C LEU A 228 2.96 -7.58 6.73
N LYS A 229 2.98 -6.63 7.66
CA LYS A 229 4.06 -6.46 8.65
C LYS A 229 4.21 -7.71 9.50
N GLN A 230 3.10 -8.26 10.00
CA GLN A 230 3.10 -9.52 10.73
C GLN A 230 3.67 -10.66 9.89
N LYS A 231 3.26 -10.79 8.62
CA LYS A 231 3.79 -11.83 7.73
C LYS A 231 5.28 -11.66 7.43
N CYS A 232 5.76 -10.44 7.25
CA CYS A 232 7.18 -10.18 7.06
C CYS A 232 8.02 -10.75 8.21
N GLN A 233 7.59 -10.51 9.45
CA GLN A 233 8.29 -10.96 10.67
C GLN A 233 8.10 -12.47 10.93
N GLU A 234 6.95 -13.04 10.61
CA GLU A 234 6.68 -14.48 10.81
C GLU A 234 7.41 -15.39 9.82
N LEU A 235 7.65 -14.92 8.60
CA LEU A 235 8.11 -15.78 7.49
C LEU A 235 9.62 -15.78 7.31
N PHE A 236 10.35 -14.91 7.99
CA PHE A 236 11.79 -14.77 7.77
C PHE A 236 12.55 -14.46 9.05
N GLN A 237 13.64 -15.19 9.24
CA GLN A 237 14.59 -14.93 10.32
C GLN A 237 15.79 -14.22 9.69
N PRO A 238 16.06 -12.96 10.06
CA PRO A 238 17.20 -12.26 9.50
C PRO A 238 18.53 -12.84 9.98
N ASN A 239 19.56 -12.66 9.14
CA ASN A 239 20.95 -12.79 9.56
C ASN A 239 21.35 -11.59 10.44
N GLN A 240 22.58 -11.58 10.94
CA GLN A 240 23.03 -10.61 11.95
C GLN A 240 22.93 -9.15 11.51
N ASN A 241 23.05 -8.84 10.22
CA ASN A 241 23.14 -7.46 9.73
C ASN A 241 21.79 -6.95 9.23
N LEU A 242 21.31 -5.87 9.86
CA LEU A 242 20.05 -5.19 9.56
C LEU A 242 20.33 -3.75 9.11
N ALA A 243 19.56 -3.23 8.17
CA ALA A 243 19.66 -1.85 7.72
C ALA A 243 18.32 -1.12 7.90
N ILE A 244 18.37 0.12 8.40
CA ILE A 244 17.24 1.06 8.41
C ILE A 244 17.52 2.16 7.40
N ASP A 245 16.54 2.41 6.52
CA ASP A 245 16.59 3.44 5.49
C ASP A 245 15.17 3.81 5.02
N GLU A 246 15.06 4.80 4.13
CA GLU A 246 13.80 5.18 3.52
C GLU A 246 13.55 4.57 2.14
N ARG A 247 12.27 4.28 1.90
CA ARG A 247 11.79 3.86 0.59
C ARG A 247 10.68 4.79 0.11
N MET A 248 10.70 5.10 -1.19
CA MET A 248 9.65 5.88 -1.84
C MET A 248 8.74 5.03 -2.69
N VAL A 249 7.44 5.14 -2.44
CA VAL A 249 6.39 4.64 -3.34
C VAL A 249 5.93 5.77 -4.24
N LYS A 250 6.39 5.76 -5.51
CA LYS A 250 6.07 6.79 -6.50
C LYS A 250 4.57 6.97 -6.65
N SER A 251 4.09 8.21 -6.56
CA SER A 251 2.68 8.51 -6.77
C SER A 251 2.49 9.86 -7.45
N LYS A 252 1.59 9.88 -8.44
CA LYS A 252 1.06 11.12 -9.04
C LYS A 252 -0.28 11.53 -8.44
N GLY A 253 -0.81 10.75 -7.49
CA GLY A 253 -2.08 11.02 -6.85
C GLY A 253 -2.05 12.30 -6.01
N ARG A 254 -3.24 12.88 -5.80
CA ARG A 254 -3.46 13.95 -4.83
C ARG A 254 -3.67 13.31 -3.46
N SER A 255 -2.77 13.58 -2.52
CA SER A 255 -2.85 13.10 -1.15
C SER A 255 -1.96 13.97 -0.27
N GLY A 256 -2.47 14.40 0.89
CA GLY A 256 -1.69 15.15 1.88
C GLY A 256 -0.66 14.28 2.66
N LEU A 257 -0.54 13.00 2.34
CA LEU A 257 0.52 12.11 2.85
C LEU A 257 1.74 12.05 1.92
N LYS A 258 1.61 12.55 0.69
CA LYS A 258 2.68 12.53 -0.31
C LYS A 258 3.80 13.47 0.13
N GLN A 259 5.03 12.99 0.04
CA GLN A 259 6.24 13.74 0.32
C GLN A 259 6.95 14.10 -0.98
N PHE A 260 7.62 15.24 -0.95
CA PHE A 260 8.65 15.59 -1.91
C PHE A 260 10.01 15.19 -1.33
N MET A 261 10.90 14.61 -2.14
CA MET A 261 12.29 14.38 -1.74
C MET A 261 13.18 14.97 -2.82
N LYS A 262 13.83 16.08 -2.48
CA LYS A 262 14.81 16.75 -3.33
C LYS A 262 16.00 15.81 -3.56
N GLY A 263 16.66 15.92 -4.71
CA GLY A 263 17.83 15.10 -5.07
C GLY A 263 17.56 13.61 -5.40
N LYS A 264 16.40 13.05 -5.06
CA LYS A 264 16.11 11.62 -5.27
C LYS A 264 15.46 11.34 -6.64
N PRO A 265 15.73 10.19 -7.30
CA PRO A 265 15.13 9.87 -8.61
C PRO A 265 13.59 9.86 -8.62
N THR A 266 13.00 9.37 -7.52
CA THR A 266 11.56 9.45 -7.28
C THR A 266 11.27 10.59 -6.32
N ARG A 267 11.07 11.79 -6.88
CA ARG A 267 10.87 13.00 -6.09
C ARG A 267 9.51 13.07 -5.40
N TRP A 268 8.46 12.48 -5.97
CA TRP A 268 7.09 12.58 -5.43
C TRP A 268 6.53 11.19 -5.14
N GLY A 269 6.12 10.96 -3.89
CA GLY A 269 5.59 9.66 -3.48
C GLY A 269 5.25 9.56 -1.99
N PHE A 270 4.91 8.37 -1.54
CA PHE A 270 4.75 8.07 -0.13
C PHE A 270 6.09 7.60 0.44
N LYS A 271 6.58 8.29 1.47
CA LYS A 271 7.82 7.95 2.19
C LYS A 271 7.53 6.85 3.20
N LEU A 272 8.34 5.80 3.20
CA LEU A 272 8.30 4.69 4.15
C LEU A 272 9.65 4.61 4.87
N TRP A 273 9.62 4.46 6.18
CA TRP A 273 10.76 4.00 6.98
C TRP A 273 10.79 2.48 6.95
N VAL A 274 11.91 1.87 6.60
CA VAL A 274 11.99 0.42 6.37
C VAL A 274 13.18 -0.14 7.14
N ILE A 275 12.96 -1.25 7.85
CA ILE A 275 14.04 -2.11 8.32
C ILE A 275 14.11 -3.36 7.45
N ALA A 276 15.29 -3.67 6.93
CA ALA A 276 15.52 -4.78 6.02
C ALA A 276 16.83 -5.50 6.34
N THR A 277 16.99 -6.71 5.81
CA THR A 277 18.27 -7.40 5.89
C THR A 277 19.28 -6.82 4.91
N SER A 278 20.51 -6.64 5.37
CA SER A 278 21.56 -6.03 4.54
C SER A 278 22.02 -6.94 3.39
N ASP A 279 21.86 -8.26 3.53
CA ASP A 279 22.34 -9.24 2.56
C ASP A 279 21.32 -9.58 1.46
N SER A 280 20.05 -9.75 1.81
CA SER A 280 18.99 -10.15 0.87
C SER A 280 18.01 -9.03 0.53
N GLY A 281 18.07 -7.89 1.22
CA GLY A 281 17.11 -6.79 1.05
C GLY A 281 15.68 -7.15 1.48
N TYR A 282 15.50 -8.21 2.28
CA TYR A 282 14.18 -8.65 2.73
C TYR A 282 13.63 -7.63 3.73
N THR A 283 12.44 -7.09 3.48
CA THR A 283 11.80 -6.14 4.38
C THR A 283 11.23 -6.86 5.60
N LEU A 284 11.75 -6.53 6.78
CA LEU A 284 11.33 -7.09 8.06
C LEU A 284 10.16 -6.30 8.65
N ASP A 285 10.24 -4.98 8.60
CA ASP A 285 9.17 -4.09 9.05
C ASP A 285 9.21 -2.76 8.29
N PHE A 286 8.11 -2.02 8.31
CA PHE A 286 8.07 -0.67 7.75
C PHE A 286 6.98 0.19 8.39
N ASN A 287 7.17 1.51 8.33
CA ASN A 287 6.19 2.51 8.76
C ASN A 287 6.01 3.56 7.67
N VAL A 288 4.77 3.85 7.30
CA VAL A 288 4.46 4.94 6.36
C VAL A 288 4.60 6.27 7.10
N TYR A 289 5.31 7.22 6.51
CA TYR A 289 5.41 8.57 7.06
C TYR A 289 4.08 9.31 6.91
N THR A 290 3.53 9.78 8.02
CA THR A 290 2.24 10.48 8.07
C THR A 290 2.36 11.95 8.44
N GLY A 291 3.53 12.57 8.23
CA GLY A 291 3.81 13.93 8.70
C GLY A 291 4.16 13.99 10.19
N SER A 292 4.81 15.08 10.61
CA SER A 292 5.07 15.38 12.01
C SER A 292 3.83 16.02 12.66
N ARG A 293 3.37 15.47 13.80
CA ARG A 293 2.31 16.09 14.63
C ARG A 293 2.88 17.12 15.62
N ASP A 294 4.17 17.07 15.95
CA ASP A 294 4.74 17.76 17.13
C ASP A 294 5.97 18.64 16.87
N GLY A 295 6.37 18.90 15.62
CA GLY A 295 7.37 19.93 15.29
C GLY A 295 8.79 19.72 15.83
N ARG A 296 9.07 18.65 16.59
CA ARG A 296 10.41 18.31 17.10
C ARG A 296 11.04 17.22 16.21
N VAL A 297 11.72 17.67 15.17
CA VAL A 297 12.42 16.81 14.18
C VAL A 297 13.51 15.96 14.85
N THR A 298 14.16 16.47 15.91
CA THR A 298 15.29 15.83 16.60
C THR A 298 14.96 14.50 17.30
N ASP A 299 13.68 14.20 17.56
CA ASP A 299 13.24 12.95 18.18
C ASP A 299 12.59 12.00 17.16
N LEU A 300 12.38 12.44 15.92
CA LEU A 300 11.70 11.62 14.92
C LEU A 300 12.56 10.43 14.49
N ALA A 301 13.82 10.69 14.15
CA ALA A 301 14.73 9.65 13.68
C ALA A 301 14.98 8.59 14.77
N THR A 302 15.24 9.03 16.00
CA THR A 302 15.37 8.17 17.19
C THR A 302 14.13 7.31 17.40
N LYS A 303 12.92 7.90 17.40
CA LYS A 303 11.67 7.15 17.54
C LYS A 303 11.45 6.12 16.44
N VAL A 304 11.79 6.48 15.20
CA VAL A 304 11.67 5.56 14.05
C VAL A 304 12.59 4.36 14.24
N VAL A 305 13.87 4.60 14.57
CA VAL A 305 14.84 3.52 14.80
C VAL A 305 14.40 2.65 15.97
N GLU A 306 14.08 3.26 17.11
CA GLU A 306 13.64 2.55 18.31
C GLU A 306 12.40 1.70 18.04
N ALA A 307 11.43 2.20 17.28
CA ALA A 307 10.22 1.45 16.93
C ALA A 307 10.49 0.26 16.00
N LEU A 308 11.33 0.45 14.98
CA LEU A 308 11.63 -0.60 13.99
C LEU A 308 12.55 -1.69 14.55
N ILE A 309 13.46 -1.34 15.47
CA ILE A 309 14.44 -2.28 16.04
C ILE A 309 13.90 -3.05 17.25
N GLN A 310 12.77 -2.66 17.86
CA GLN A 310 12.23 -3.31 19.07
C GLN A 310 12.29 -4.85 19.03
N PRO A 311 11.86 -5.54 17.95
CA PRO A 311 11.85 -7.00 17.93
C PRO A 311 13.24 -7.64 17.84
N TYR A 312 14.30 -6.85 17.62
CA TYR A 312 15.68 -7.30 17.38
C TYR A 312 16.68 -6.72 18.39
N LYS A 313 16.23 -5.82 19.25
CA LYS A 313 17.05 -5.21 20.29
C LYS A 313 17.58 -6.26 21.29
N ASP A 314 18.80 -6.05 21.77
CA ASP A 314 19.48 -6.92 22.76
C ASP A 314 19.67 -8.39 22.33
N GLN A 315 19.58 -8.68 21.02
CA GLN A 315 19.68 -10.04 20.48
C GLN A 315 20.95 -10.34 19.67
N GLY A 316 21.89 -9.39 19.60
CA GLY A 316 23.17 -9.55 18.91
C GLY A 316 23.18 -9.16 17.43
N TYR A 317 22.14 -8.46 16.95
CA TYR A 317 22.11 -7.89 15.59
C TYR A 317 22.99 -6.65 15.48
N ASN A 318 23.59 -6.46 14.30
CA ASN A 318 24.29 -5.25 13.91
C ASN A 318 23.33 -4.38 13.10
N LEU A 319 23.13 -3.13 13.53
CA LEU A 319 22.28 -2.17 12.84
C LEU A 319 23.12 -1.21 12.01
N TRP A 320 22.76 -1.09 10.73
CA TRP A 320 23.32 -0.16 9.76
C TRP A 320 22.28 0.93 9.47
N MET A 321 22.67 2.19 9.51
CA MET A 321 21.80 3.33 9.26
C MET A 321 22.63 4.52 8.80
N ASP A 322 21.99 5.47 8.10
CA ASP A 322 22.65 6.67 7.62
C ASP A 322 22.85 7.74 8.71
N ASN A 323 23.36 8.91 8.29
CA ASN A 323 23.58 10.06 9.16
C ASN A 323 22.27 10.65 9.73
N PHE A 324 21.17 10.65 8.96
CA PHE A 324 19.87 11.14 9.41
C PHE A 324 19.36 10.37 10.65
N TYR A 325 19.66 9.08 10.74
CA TYR A 325 19.30 8.26 11.91
C TYR A 325 20.31 8.29 13.05
N THR A 326 21.48 8.87 12.85
CA THR A 326 22.60 8.72 13.79
C THR A 326 22.62 9.85 14.82
N SER A 327 22.62 9.49 16.11
CA SER A 327 22.86 10.44 17.20
C SER A 327 23.58 9.80 18.39
N PRO A 328 24.40 10.54 19.15
CA PRO A 328 25.05 10.01 20.36
C PRO A 328 24.05 9.46 21.39
N ALA A 329 22.89 10.09 21.52
CA ALA A 329 21.84 9.64 22.44
C ALA A 329 21.28 8.26 22.04
N LEU A 330 21.03 8.04 20.75
CA LEU A 330 20.55 6.76 20.23
C LEU A 330 21.60 5.65 20.39
N MET A 331 22.89 5.94 20.16
CA MET A 331 23.97 4.95 20.31
C MET A 331 24.15 4.46 21.76
N VAL A 332 23.68 5.20 22.75
CA VAL A 332 23.67 4.78 24.17
C VAL A 332 22.45 3.93 24.48
N THR A 333 21.34 4.08 23.74
CA THR A 333 20.09 3.35 23.99
C THR A 333 19.97 2.05 23.20
N LEU A 334 20.62 1.93 22.04
CA LEU A 334 20.71 0.71 21.23
C LEU A 334 21.67 -0.32 21.82
#